data_AF-A0A0M0L8E5-F1
#
_entry.id   AF-A0A0M0L8E5-F1
#
_cell.length_a   1.000
_cell.length_b   1.000
_cell.length_c   1.000
_cell.angle_alpha   90.00
_cell.angle_beta   90.00
_cell.angle_gamma   90.00
#
_symmetry.space_group_name_H-M   'P 1'
#
loop_
_entity.id
_entity.type
_entity.pdbx_description
1 polymer ?
#
loop_
_entity_poly.entity_id
_entity_poly.type
_entity_poly.pdbx_seq_one_letter_code
_entity_poly.pdbx_strand_id
1 'polypeptide(L)'
;MMYAIIGVLAVVLIATIYMIYRQSKKIDLQKKMLTEKYQHEMAATIEKYRDQQLTIEEEFHREVMEIKENHDRETAFFRQSVSQLNRYIDDVQSYAKKSSNVSTYQALYQLKQRWIDENKILAEDMIIMPNVFIPFYTEDRIKTCRVDHLILLPTGIYSIEEKHWKGKIIHGLTDKNAKEFSFLLDMVQAKPFIQVYEQTLVFSSASTVEGQDDSLGLLYVKAYADPAKEAWNTAKMVSRFLVSKMGAIINDVTPILYFNHQHQDHSSEGVIDLSKDSSVIRVGHEKELFSLLEEQFDRPMLYSREDLRKIKENLEHIHYIRDSIEM
;
A
#
# COMPACT_ATOMS: atom_id res chain seq x y z
N MET A 1 110.37 58.73 27.61
CA MET A 1 109.28 58.90 26.62
C MET A 1 108.95 57.64 25.81
N MET A 2 109.93 56.79 25.45
CA MET A 2 109.68 55.58 24.64
C MET A 2 108.80 54.50 25.33
N TYR A 3 108.98 54.27 26.64
CA TYR A 3 108.18 53.29 27.40
C TYR A 3 106.71 53.69 27.61
N ALA A 4 106.39 55.00 27.64
CA ALA A 4 105.02 55.48 27.75
C ALA A 4 104.23 55.23 26.46
N ILE A 5 104.87 55.39 25.30
CA ILE A 5 104.27 55.15 23.98
C ILE A 5 103.95 53.66 23.79
N ILE A 6 104.82 52.77 24.23
CA ILE A 6 104.61 51.30 24.18
C ILE A 6 103.44 50.88 25.09
N GLY A 7 103.31 51.49 26.28
CA GLY A 7 102.20 51.23 27.20
C GLY A 7 100.84 51.65 26.62
N VAL A 8 100.75 52.82 25.99
CA VAL A 8 99.51 53.28 25.33
C VAL A 8 99.14 52.38 24.15
N LEU A 9 100.12 51.97 23.34
CA LEU A 9 99.89 51.04 22.22
C LEU A 9 99.37 49.69 22.69
N ALA A 10 99.89 49.13 23.79
CA ALA A 10 99.41 47.87 24.36
C ALA A 10 97.96 47.96 24.86
N VAL A 11 97.59 49.07 25.50
CA VAL A 11 96.20 49.29 25.99
C VAL A 11 95.22 49.43 24.81
N VAL A 12 95.61 50.14 23.75
CA VAL A 12 94.79 50.25 22.54
C VAL A 12 94.60 48.89 21.87
N LEU A 13 95.66 48.07 21.81
CA LEU A 13 95.60 46.74 21.21
C LEU A 13 94.66 45.80 21.99
N ILE A 14 94.75 45.80 23.33
CA ILE A 14 93.84 45.05 24.20
C ILE A 14 92.39 45.54 24.04
N ALA A 15 92.16 46.86 23.96
CA ALA A 15 90.83 47.43 23.75
C ALA A 15 90.23 47.04 22.38
N THR A 16 91.05 47.00 21.32
CA THR A 16 90.61 46.55 19.99
C THR A 16 90.27 45.06 19.95
N ILE A 17 91.08 44.20 20.56
CA ILE A 17 90.81 42.76 20.67
C ILE A 17 89.51 42.52 21.47
N TYR A 18 89.31 43.27 22.56
CA TYR A 18 88.09 43.18 23.36
C TYR A 18 86.84 43.63 22.59
N MET A 19 86.94 44.69 21.77
CA MET A 19 85.82 45.13 20.91
C MET A 19 85.47 44.09 19.85
N ILE A 20 86.46 43.47 19.20
CA ILE A 20 86.25 42.42 18.20
C ILE A 20 85.59 41.20 18.85
N TYR A 21 86.07 40.76 20.02
CA TYR A 21 85.46 39.66 20.76
C TYR A 21 84.00 39.94 21.15
N ARG A 22 83.71 41.18 21.58
CA ARG A 22 82.34 41.61 21.90
C ARG A 22 81.43 41.64 20.67
N GLN A 23 81.94 42.05 19.50
CA GLN A 23 81.18 42.04 18.25
C GLN A 23 80.91 40.61 17.75
N SER A 24 81.91 39.73 17.74
CA SER A 24 81.73 38.32 17.35
C SER A 24 80.70 37.63 18.23
N LYS A 25 80.72 37.88 19.55
CA LYS A 25 79.72 37.32 20.48
C LYS A 25 78.30 37.82 20.19
N LYS A 26 78.13 39.06 19.75
CA LYS A 26 76.82 39.59 19.32
C LYS A 26 76.35 38.98 18.01
N ILE A 27 77.24 38.82 17.04
CA ILE A 27 76.92 38.21 15.73
C ILE A 27 76.52 36.74 15.91
N ASP A 28 77.24 35.99 16.75
CA ASP A 28 76.89 34.60 17.05
C ASP A 28 75.54 34.49 17.76
N LEU A 29 75.25 35.41 18.69
CA LEU A 29 73.95 35.45 19.35
C LEU A 29 72.82 35.75 18.36
N GLN A 30 73.01 36.71 17.45
CA GLN A 30 72.04 37.05 16.41
C GLN A 30 71.83 35.90 15.42
N LYS A 31 72.90 35.20 15.02
CA LYS A 31 72.79 34.00 14.18
C LYS A 31 72.01 32.90 14.87
N LYS A 32 72.25 32.66 16.17
CA LYS A 32 71.49 31.67 16.96
C LYS A 32 70.01 32.03 17.04
N MET A 33 69.68 33.28 17.40
CA MET A 33 68.28 33.74 17.45
C MET A 33 67.59 33.65 16.08
N LEU A 34 68.28 33.99 14.99
CA LEU A 34 67.72 33.88 13.64
C LEU A 34 67.48 32.41 13.26
N THR A 35 68.39 31.51 13.63
CA THR A 35 68.27 30.07 13.36
C THR A 35 67.13 29.45 14.18
N GLU A 36 67.01 29.81 15.46
CA GLU A 36 65.89 29.40 16.31
C GLU A 36 64.55 29.91 15.76
N LYS A 37 64.50 31.17 15.32
CA LYS A 37 63.29 31.73 14.69
C LYS A 37 62.93 30.99 13.41
N TYR A 38 63.91 30.69 12.56
CA TYR A 38 63.68 29.93 11.32
C TYR A 38 63.20 28.51 11.62
N GLN A 39 63.80 27.83 12.61
CA GLN A 39 63.37 26.50 13.05
C GLN A 39 61.95 26.52 13.61
N HIS A 40 61.60 27.53 14.40
CA HIS A 40 60.25 27.69 14.94
C HIS A 40 59.23 27.99 13.84
N GLU A 41 59.54 28.85 12.88
CA GLU A 41 58.67 29.13 11.73
C GLU A 41 58.49 27.89 10.84
N MET A 42 59.56 27.10 10.63
CA MET A 42 59.49 25.84 9.88
C MET A 42 58.63 24.80 10.61
N ALA A 43 58.81 24.65 11.93
CA ALA A 43 58.03 23.74 12.75
C ALA A 43 56.53 24.12 12.75
N ALA A 44 56.21 25.40 12.94
CA ALA A 44 54.83 25.90 12.89
C ALA A 44 54.20 25.71 11.49
N THR A 45 54.99 25.84 10.42
CA THR A 45 54.51 25.59 9.05
C THR A 45 54.22 24.11 8.83
N ILE A 46 55.10 23.21 9.27
CA ILE A 46 54.91 21.76 9.18
C ILE A 46 53.68 21.30 9.98
N GLU A 47 53.51 21.83 11.19
CA GLU A 47 52.36 21.55 12.05
C GLU A 47 51.06 22.02 11.38
N LYS A 48 51.05 23.23 10.83
CA LYS A 48 49.89 23.75 10.09
C LYS A 48 49.52 22.90 8.86
N TYR A 49 50.52 22.44 8.09
CA TYR A 49 50.26 21.54 6.96
C TYR A 49 49.73 20.17 7.41
N ARG A 50 50.22 19.66 8.55
CA ARG A 50 49.77 18.39 9.12
C ARG A 50 48.33 18.49 9.61
N ASP A 51 47.98 19.56 10.31
CA ASP A 51 46.61 19.84 10.74
C ASP A 51 45.68 20.01 9.53
N GLN A 52 46.13 20.70 8.48
CA GLN A 52 45.36 20.81 7.24
C GLN A 52 45.12 19.45 6.57
N GLN A 53 46.13 18.58 6.52
CA GLN A 53 45.95 17.22 5.97
C GLN A 53 44.98 16.39 6.80
N LEU A 54 45.10 16.42 8.12
CA LEU A 54 44.18 15.72 9.02
C LEU A 54 42.75 16.22 8.86
N THR A 55 42.56 17.55 8.76
CA THR A 55 41.25 18.15 8.54
C THR A 55 40.63 17.69 7.20
N ILE A 56 41.41 17.68 6.12
CA ILE A 56 40.94 17.24 4.80
C ILE A 56 40.58 15.74 4.83
N GLU A 57 41.38 14.92 5.51
CA GLU A 57 41.13 13.49 5.64
C GLU A 57 39.84 13.22 6.45
N GLU A 58 39.62 13.94 7.54
CA GLU A 58 38.39 13.87 8.34
C GLU A 58 37.15 14.31 7.55
N GLU A 59 37.24 15.42 6.80
CA GLU A 59 36.15 15.90 5.93
C GLU A 59 35.82 14.89 4.84
N PHE A 60 36.84 14.34 4.17
CA PHE A 60 36.65 13.31 3.15
C PHE A 60 36.02 12.04 3.75
N HIS A 61 36.47 11.61 4.92
CA HIS A 61 35.91 10.42 5.57
C HIS A 61 34.44 10.62 5.97
N ARG A 62 34.11 11.82 6.45
CA ARG A 62 32.74 12.20 6.79
C ARG A 62 31.83 12.20 5.56
N GLU A 63 32.27 12.80 4.46
CA GLU A 63 31.51 12.83 3.21
C GLU A 63 31.28 11.43 2.66
N VAL A 64 32.30 10.55 2.69
CA VAL A 64 32.16 9.14 2.29
C VAL A 64 31.15 8.39 3.16
N MET A 65 31.17 8.61 4.48
CA MET A 65 30.20 7.98 5.38
C MET A 65 28.77 8.47 5.11
N GLU A 66 28.59 9.76 4.86
CA GLU A 66 27.28 10.34 4.56
C GLU A 66 26.71 9.83 3.23
N ILE A 67 27.56 9.75 2.19
CA ILE A 67 27.20 9.14 0.90
C ILE A 67 26.81 7.67 1.09
N LYS A 68 27.60 6.91 1.86
CA LYS A 68 27.32 5.50 2.12
C LYS A 68 26.01 5.30 2.88
N GLU A 69 25.76 6.10 3.91
CA GLU A 69 24.51 6.03 4.68
C GLU A 69 23.29 6.37 3.82
N ASN A 70 23.39 7.42 2.99
CA ASN A 70 22.33 7.75 2.03
C ASN A 70 22.10 6.63 1.02
N HIS A 71 23.16 6.05 0.46
CA HIS A 71 23.07 4.94 -0.47
C HIS A 71 22.43 3.70 0.16
N ASP A 72 22.79 3.38 1.41
CA ASP A 72 22.23 2.25 2.15
C ASP A 72 20.73 2.48 2.45
N ARG A 73 20.34 3.71 2.81
CA ARG A 73 18.92 4.09 3.00
C ARG A 73 18.13 3.97 1.70
N GLU A 74 18.66 4.48 0.59
CA GLU A 74 18.01 4.40 -0.72
C GLU A 74 17.85 2.94 -1.17
N THR A 75 18.88 2.13 -0.98
CA THR A 75 18.87 0.71 -1.33
C THR A 75 17.89 -0.08 -0.46
N ALA A 76 17.80 0.23 0.84
CA ALA A 76 16.84 -0.38 1.74
C ALA A 76 15.40 -0.03 1.36
N PHE A 77 15.14 1.25 1.04
CA PHE A 77 13.84 1.71 0.54
C PHE A 77 13.46 0.97 -0.75
N PHE A 78 14.37 0.90 -1.73
CA PHE A 78 14.10 0.24 -3.00
C PHE A 78 13.83 -1.27 -2.83
N ARG A 79 14.59 -1.95 -1.97
CA ARG A 79 14.35 -3.37 -1.63
C ARG A 79 12.98 -3.57 -0.98
N GLN A 80 12.57 -2.67 -0.10
CA GLN A 80 11.25 -2.71 0.52
C GLN A 80 10.14 -2.51 -0.53
N SER A 81 10.29 -1.54 -1.44
CA SER A 81 9.35 -1.30 -2.54
C SER A 81 9.24 -2.50 -3.47
N VAL A 82 10.36 -3.12 -3.86
CA VAL A 82 10.36 -4.34 -4.69
C VAL A 82 9.68 -5.50 -3.96
N SER A 83 9.94 -5.68 -2.67
CA SER A 83 9.27 -6.71 -1.86
C SER A 83 7.76 -6.49 -1.76
N GLN A 84 7.32 -5.23 -1.65
CA GLN A 84 5.90 -4.87 -1.67
C GLN A 84 5.28 -5.17 -3.04
N LEU A 85 5.98 -4.83 -4.13
CA LEU A 85 5.51 -5.08 -5.48
C LEU A 85 5.40 -6.58 -5.79
N ASN A 86 6.34 -7.39 -5.33
CA ASN A 86 6.29 -8.84 -5.52
C ASN A 86 5.09 -9.47 -4.79
N ARG A 87 4.82 -9.06 -3.53
CA ARG A 87 3.61 -9.51 -2.82
C ARG A 87 2.32 -9.07 -3.52
N TYR A 88 2.32 -7.87 -4.10
CA TYR A 88 1.19 -7.40 -4.91
C TYR A 88 1.00 -8.27 -6.16
N ILE A 89 2.08 -8.62 -6.86
CA ILE A 89 2.01 -9.52 -8.01
C ILE A 89 1.45 -10.89 -7.58
N ASP A 90 1.88 -11.41 -6.44
CA ASP A 90 1.35 -12.67 -5.88
C ASP A 90 -0.15 -12.57 -5.57
N ASP A 91 -0.60 -11.45 -4.98
CA ASP A 91 -2.01 -11.19 -4.72
C ASP A 91 -2.80 -11.15 -6.04
N VAL A 92 -2.36 -10.36 -7.03
CA VAL A 92 -2.98 -10.25 -8.37
C VAL A 92 -3.05 -11.61 -9.07
N GLN A 93 -1.97 -12.39 -9.04
CA GLN A 93 -1.93 -13.73 -9.61
C GLN A 93 -2.87 -14.71 -8.89
N SER A 94 -3.02 -14.60 -7.57
CA SER A 94 -3.96 -15.40 -6.80
C SER A 94 -5.42 -15.14 -7.23
N TYR A 95 -5.73 -13.90 -7.64
CA TYR A 95 -7.05 -13.51 -8.11
C TYR A 95 -7.36 -13.99 -9.53
N ALA A 96 -6.38 -13.97 -10.43
CA ALA A 96 -6.53 -14.46 -11.81
C ALA A 96 -6.85 -15.97 -11.88
N LYS A 97 -6.50 -16.76 -10.85
CA LYS A 97 -6.78 -18.20 -10.78
C LYS A 97 -8.24 -18.57 -10.48
N LYS A 98 -9.09 -17.64 -10.02
CA LYS A 98 -10.51 -17.92 -9.74
C LYS A 98 -11.34 -17.76 -11.02
N SER A 99 -11.52 -18.85 -11.78
CA SER A 99 -12.31 -18.89 -13.03
C SER A 99 -13.80 -18.58 -12.88
N SER A 100 -14.30 -18.57 -11.65
CA SER A 100 -15.72 -18.40 -11.32
C SER A 100 -16.28 -17.01 -11.71
N ASN A 101 -15.44 -15.97 -11.74
CA ASN A 101 -15.87 -14.60 -12.08
C ASN A 101 -16.15 -14.40 -13.59
N VAL A 102 -15.81 -15.37 -14.45
CA VAL A 102 -15.98 -15.24 -15.90
C VAL A 102 -17.45 -15.39 -16.32
N SER A 103 -18.20 -16.28 -15.68
CA SER A 103 -19.60 -16.54 -16.05
C SER A 103 -20.50 -15.35 -15.76
N THR A 104 -20.33 -14.72 -14.59
CA THR A 104 -21.16 -13.59 -14.16
C THR A 104 -20.89 -12.34 -15.00
N TYR A 105 -19.63 -12.10 -15.35
CA TYR A 105 -19.30 -11.05 -16.32
C TYR A 105 -19.96 -11.29 -17.68
N GLN A 106 -19.91 -12.53 -18.20
CA GLN A 106 -20.56 -12.88 -19.47
C GLN A 106 -22.07 -12.67 -19.42
N ALA A 107 -22.72 -13.07 -18.32
CA ALA A 107 -24.15 -12.90 -18.12
C ALA A 107 -24.54 -11.42 -18.06
N LEU A 108 -23.81 -10.60 -17.29
CA LEU A 108 -24.02 -9.14 -17.24
C LEU A 108 -23.76 -8.46 -18.59
N TYR A 109 -22.77 -8.93 -19.36
CA TYR A 109 -22.50 -8.41 -20.70
C TYR A 109 -23.64 -8.75 -21.68
N GLN A 110 -24.13 -9.99 -21.67
CA GLN A 110 -25.28 -10.40 -22.49
C GLN A 110 -26.54 -9.62 -22.12
N LEU A 111 -26.77 -9.40 -20.81
CA LEU A 111 -27.85 -8.54 -20.32
C LEU A 111 -27.76 -7.13 -20.90
N LYS A 112 -26.56 -6.52 -20.84
CA LYS A 112 -26.30 -5.20 -21.42
C LYS A 112 -26.61 -5.18 -22.92
N GLN A 113 -26.11 -6.16 -23.69
CA GLN A 113 -26.39 -6.23 -25.14
C GLN A 113 -27.89 -6.30 -25.42
N ARG A 114 -28.61 -7.15 -24.69
CA ARG A 114 -30.07 -7.25 -24.81
C ARG A 114 -30.76 -5.90 -24.54
N TRP A 115 -30.37 -5.18 -23.50
CA TRP A 115 -30.96 -3.87 -23.20
C TRP A 115 -30.62 -2.79 -24.24
N ILE A 116 -29.46 -2.87 -24.90
CA ILE A 116 -29.12 -2.02 -26.04
C ILE A 116 -30.01 -2.36 -27.25
N ASP A 117 -30.14 -3.65 -27.57
CA ASP A 117 -30.98 -4.14 -28.68
C ASP A 117 -32.46 -3.78 -28.48
N GLU A 118 -32.94 -3.84 -27.23
CA GLU A 118 -34.28 -3.42 -26.81
C GLU A 118 -34.46 -1.90 -26.74
N ASN A 119 -33.41 -1.10 -27.03
CA ASN A 119 -33.39 0.37 -26.90
C ASN A 119 -33.75 0.88 -25.50
N LYS A 120 -33.50 0.09 -24.44
CA LYS A 120 -33.68 0.51 -23.05
C LYS A 120 -32.55 1.42 -22.57
N ILE A 121 -31.34 1.19 -23.06
CA ILE A 121 -30.13 1.95 -22.72
C ILE A 121 -29.25 2.18 -23.96
N LEU A 122 -28.38 3.19 -23.94
CA LEU A 122 -27.27 3.26 -24.89
C LEU A 122 -26.06 2.45 -24.41
N ALA A 123 -25.11 2.19 -25.31
CA ALA A 123 -23.90 1.44 -25.00
C ALA A 123 -23.05 2.09 -23.90
N GLU A 124 -23.08 3.43 -23.79
CA GLU A 124 -22.34 4.21 -22.80
C GLU A 124 -23.09 4.35 -21.45
N ASP A 125 -24.38 3.98 -21.41
CA ASP A 125 -25.22 4.11 -20.20
C ASP A 125 -24.99 2.96 -19.20
N MET A 126 -24.17 1.96 -19.52
CA MET A 126 -23.80 0.90 -18.59
C MET A 126 -22.35 0.48 -18.81
N ILE A 127 -21.51 0.63 -17.79
CA ILE A 127 -20.12 0.17 -17.82
C ILE A 127 -19.98 -0.96 -16.80
N ILE A 128 -19.46 -2.11 -17.25
CA ILE A 128 -19.22 -3.28 -16.39
C ILE A 128 -17.71 -3.47 -16.30
N MET A 129 -17.15 -3.33 -15.10
CA MET A 129 -15.73 -3.49 -14.83
C MET A 129 -15.51 -4.73 -13.95
N PRO A 130 -14.96 -5.83 -14.48
CA PRO A 130 -14.63 -7.01 -13.68
C PRO A 130 -13.28 -6.82 -12.97
N ASN A 131 -13.13 -7.45 -11.80
CA ASN A 131 -11.87 -7.55 -11.05
C ASN A 131 -11.17 -6.19 -10.86
N VAL A 132 -11.88 -5.22 -10.28
CA VAL A 132 -11.31 -3.90 -9.99
C VAL A 132 -10.49 -3.98 -8.69
N PHE A 133 -9.26 -3.50 -8.72
CA PHE A 133 -8.32 -3.57 -7.60
C PHE A 133 -8.06 -2.17 -7.04
N ILE A 134 -8.62 -1.88 -5.87
CA ILE A 134 -8.53 -0.58 -5.21
C ILE A 134 -7.47 -0.62 -4.10
N PRO A 135 -6.38 0.18 -4.19
CA PRO A 135 -5.42 0.30 -3.11
C PRO A 135 -6.00 1.06 -1.92
N PHE A 136 -5.60 0.69 -0.70
CA PHE A 136 -5.92 1.42 0.52
C PHE A 136 -4.82 1.28 1.58
N TYR A 137 -4.74 2.25 2.51
CA TYR A 137 -3.74 2.23 3.59
C TYR A 137 -4.29 1.58 4.84
N THR A 138 -3.41 0.80 5.46
CA THR A 138 -3.55 0.39 6.86
C THR A 138 -2.22 0.62 7.54
N GLU A 139 -2.20 1.46 8.59
CA GLU A 139 -1.09 1.84 9.50
C GLU A 139 0.34 1.86 8.92
N ASP A 140 0.87 0.74 8.43
CA ASP A 140 2.24 0.64 7.87
C ASP A 140 2.34 0.07 6.44
N ARG A 141 1.22 -0.25 5.76
CA ARG A 141 1.22 -1.00 4.48
C ARG A 141 0.08 -0.61 3.56
N ILE A 142 0.41 -0.58 2.27
CA ILE A 142 -0.57 -0.57 1.17
C ILE A 142 -1.17 -1.98 1.07
N LYS A 143 -2.49 -2.04 1.08
CA LYS A 143 -3.28 -3.24 0.78
C LYS A 143 -4.15 -2.97 -0.43
N THR A 144 -4.69 -4.05 -1.01
CA THR A 144 -5.58 -3.97 -2.16
C THR A 144 -6.91 -4.63 -1.80
N CYS A 145 -8.01 -3.95 -2.10
CA CYS A 145 -9.36 -4.48 -2.05
C CYS A 145 -9.75 -4.86 -3.49
N ARG A 146 -10.20 -6.10 -3.68
CA ARG A 146 -10.76 -6.56 -4.96
C ARG A 146 -12.27 -6.38 -4.94
N VAL A 147 -12.80 -5.80 -6.00
CA VAL A 147 -14.23 -5.83 -6.34
C VAL A 147 -14.43 -6.84 -7.45
N ASP A 148 -15.33 -7.83 -7.27
CA ASP A 148 -15.55 -8.85 -8.29
C ASP A 148 -16.14 -8.23 -9.57
N HIS A 149 -17.21 -7.43 -9.42
CA HIS A 149 -17.74 -6.61 -10.51
C HIS A 149 -18.18 -5.24 -10.02
N LEU A 150 -17.75 -4.20 -10.72
CA LEU A 150 -18.24 -2.84 -10.52
C LEU A 150 -19.13 -2.46 -11.72
N ILE A 151 -20.36 -2.04 -11.45
CA ILE A 151 -21.32 -1.60 -12.47
C ILE A 151 -21.52 -0.10 -12.31
N LEU A 152 -21.27 0.64 -13.38
CA LEU A 152 -21.51 2.08 -13.46
C LEU A 152 -22.76 2.32 -14.30
N LEU A 153 -23.76 2.95 -13.70
CA LEU A 153 -24.99 3.39 -14.35
C LEU A 153 -25.18 4.90 -14.12
N PRO A 154 -25.93 5.61 -14.98
CA PRO A 154 -26.32 6.99 -14.76
C PRO A 154 -26.99 7.19 -13.40
N THR A 155 -27.63 6.17 -12.85
CA THR A 155 -28.41 6.24 -11.60
C THR A 155 -27.63 5.81 -10.35
N GLY A 156 -26.40 5.30 -10.49
CA GLY A 156 -25.62 4.83 -9.36
C GLY A 156 -24.37 4.03 -9.73
N ILE A 157 -23.50 3.83 -8.74
CA ILE A 157 -22.35 2.92 -8.83
C ILE A 157 -22.64 1.73 -7.91
N TYR A 158 -22.49 0.52 -8.43
CA TYR A 158 -22.82 -0.72 -7.73
C TYR A 158 -21.61 -1.64 -7.67
N SER A 159 -21.27 -2.09 -6.46
CA SER A 159 -20.18 -3.04 -6.22
C SER A 159 -20.77 -4.40 -5.91
N ILE A 160 -20.52 -5.38 -6.77
CA ILE A 160 -20.95 -6.77 -6.60
C ILE A 160 -19.80 -7.56 -5.96
N GLU A 161 -20.09 -8.14 -4.80
CA GLU A 161 -19.29 -9.16 -4.13
C GLU A 161 -19.94 -10.52 -4.37
N GLU A 162 -19.19 -11.48 -4.91
CA GLU A 162 -19.74 -12.74 -5.40
C GLU A 162 -19.31 -13.94 -4.54
N LYS A 163 -20.28 -14.74 -4.10
CA LYS A 163 -20.04 -15.99 -3.36
C LYS A 163 -20.53 -17.18 -4.17
N HIS A 164 -19.64 -18.09 -4.56
CA HIS A 164 -19.97 -19.28 -5.35
C HIS A 164 -20.25 -20.50 -4.46
N TRP A 165 -21.18 -20.37 -3.52
CA TRP A 165 -21.50 -21.45 -2.60
C TRP A 165 -22.57 -22.39 -3.18
N LYS A 166 -22.31 -23.70 -3.12
CA LYS A 166 -23.22 -24.75 -3.55
C LYS A 166 -24.02 -25.30 -2.36
N GLY A 167 -25.23 -25.80 -2.64
CA GLY A 167 -26.16 -26.31 -1.63
C GLY A 167 -26.96 -25.22 -0.89
N LYS A 168 -27.53 -25.55 0.27
CA LYS A 168 -28.38 -24.62 1.02
C LYS A 168 -27.53 -23.57 1.75
N ILE A 169 -27.86 -22.30 1.57
CA ILE A 169 -27.17 -21.19 2.24
C ILE A 169 -28.14 -20.56 3.23
N ILE A 170 -27.73 -20.40 4.48
CA ILE A 170 -28.47 -19.63 5.50
C ILE A 170 -27.61 -18.46 5.92
N HIS A 171 -27.98 -17.27 5.47
CA HIS A 171 -27.28 -16.01 5.77
C HIS A 171 -28.01 -15.22 6.85
N GLY A 172 -27.27 -14.38 7.59
CA GLY A 172 -27.84 -13.51 8.61
C GLY A 172 -28.09 -14.18 9.96
N LEU A 173 -27.42 -15.29 10.26
CA LEU A 173 -27.59 -15.99 11.54
C LEU A 173 -26.95 -15.23 12.69
N THR A 174 -27.68 -15.14 13.80
CA THR A 174 -27.26 -14.56 15.08
C THR A 174 -27.71 -15.47 16.20
N ASP A 175 -27.13 -15.36 17.39
CA ASP A 175 -27.59 -16.11 18.57
C ASP A 175 -29.08 -15.89 18.87
N LYS A 176 -29.63 -14.73 18.48
CA LYS A 176 -31.03 -14.36 18.72
C LYS A 176 -32.01 -15.02 17.75
N ASN A 177 -31.64 -15.21 16.48
CA ASN A 177 -32.52 -15.76 15.46
C ASN A 177 -32.27 -17.25 15.17
N ALA A 178 -31.15 -17.81 15.62
CA ALA A 178 -30.81 -19.21 15.43
C ALA A 178 -31.74 -20.16 16.20
N LYS A 179 -32.36 -19.72 17.31
CA LYS A 179 -33.33 -20.48 18.12
C LYS A 179 -32.86 -21.94 18.36
N GLU A 180 -33.65 -22.91 17.89
CA GLU A 180 -33.40 -24.34 18.02
C GLU A 180 -32.20 -24.85 17.21
N PHE A 181 -31.70 -24.06 16.25
CA PHE A 181 -30.50 -24.37 15.46
C PHE A 181 -29.22 -23.73 16.01
N SER A 182 -29.29 -23.09 17.18
CA SER A 182 -28.12 -22.49 17.83
C SER A 182 -26.98 -23.49 18.10
N PHE A 183 -27.31 -24.78 18.30
CA PHE A 183 -26.31 -25.84 18.45
C PHE A 183 -25.43 -26.03 17.20
N LEU A 184 -25.92 -25.69 15.99
CA LEU A 184 -25.10 -25.78 14.79
C LEU A 184 -23.96 -24.77 14.83
N LEU A 185 -24.21 -23.59 15.41
CA LEU A 185 -23.21 -22.54 15.60
C LEU A 185 -22.13 -22.95 16.61
N ASP A 186 -22.49 -23.77 17.62
CA ASP A 186 -21.54 -24.42 18.52
C ASP A 186 -20.68 -25.45 17.80
N MET A 187 -21.31 -26.34 17.03
CA MET A 187 -20.64 -27.46 16.35
C MET A 187 -19.60 -26.99 15.33
N VAL A 188 -19.91 -25.93 14.60
CA VAL A 188 -19.01 -25.33 13.61
C VAL A 188 -18.05 -24.30 14.22
N GLN A 189 -18.02 -24.17 15.55
CA GLN A 189 -17.17 -23.24 16.30
C GLN A 189 -17.32 -21.77 15.86
N ALA A 190 -18.53 -21.37 15.41
CA ALA A 190 -18.81 -20.01 14.96
C ALA A 190 -19.14 -19.05 16.11
N LYS A 191 -19.47 -19.56 17.31
CA LYS A 191 -19.85 -18.73 18.47
C LYS A 191 -18.88 -17.61 18.87
N PRO A 192 -17.54 -17.79 18.83
CA PRO A 192 -16.62 -16.69 19.12
C PRO A 192 -16.79 -15.47 18.19
N PHE A 193 -17.37 -15.65 17.00
CA PHE A 193 -17.53 -14.62 15.97
C PHE A 193 -18.96 -14.04 15.90
N ILE A 194 -19.96 -14.77 16.43
CA ILE A 194 -21.40 -14.42 16.38
C ILE A 194 -21.80 -13.32 17.35
N GLN A 195 -21.05 -13.14 18.44
CA GLN A 195 -21.38 -12.10 19.42
C GLN A 195 -21.23 -10.68 18.85
N VAL A 196 -20.57 -10.53 17.70
CA VAL A 196 -20.26 -9.24 17.08
C VAL A 196 -20.87 -9.10 15.67
N TYR A 197 -20.98 -10.19 14.90
CA TYR A 197 -21.41 -10.15 13.50
C TYR A 197 -22.38 -11.28 13.15
N GLU A 198 -23.19 -11.07 12.11
CA GLU A 198 -23.99 -12.13 11.50
C GLU A 198 -23.07 -13.23 10.94
N GLN A 199 -23.60 -14.44 10.80
CA GLN A 199 -22.87 -15.56 10.18
C GLN A 199 -23.65 -16.15 9.02
N THR A 200 -22.92 -16.87 8.17
CA THR A 200 -23.49 -17.63 7.08
C THR A 200 -23.14 -19.10 7.21
N LEU A 201 -24.16 -19.96 7.21
CA LEU A 201 -23.97 -21.41 7.15
C LEU A 201 -24.23 -21.90 5.73
N VAL A 202 -23.33 -22.72 5.22
CA VAL A 202 -23.47 -23.37 3.91
C VAL A 202 -23.52 -24.88 4.12
N PHE A 203 -24.62 -25.48 3.68
CA PHE A 203 -24.89 -26.90 3.74
C PHE A 203 -24.71 -27.47 2.35
N SER A 204 -23.76 -28.39 2.19
CA SER A 204 -23.40 -28.99 0.90
C SER A 204 -23.37 -30.51 1.02
N SER A 205 -23.83 -31.22 -0.03
CA SER A 205 -23.75 -32.68 -0.12
C SER A 205 -22.42 -33.11 -0.75
N ALA A 206 -21.97 -34.34 -0.52
CA ALA A 206 -20.81 -34.93 -1.21
C ALA A 206 -20.90 -34.79 -2.74
N SER A 207 -22.11 -34.93 -3.33
CA SER A 207 -22.42 -34.68 -4.76
C SER A 207 -22.10 -33.26 -5.24
N THR A 208 -22.08 -32.29 -4.33
CA THR A 208 -21.81 -30.87 -4.64
C THR A 208 -20.37 -30.45 -4.38
N VAL A 209 -19.57 -31.31 -3.75
CA VAL A 209 -18.15 -31.09 -3.45
C VAL A 209 -17.30 -31.83 -4.49
N GLU A 210 -16.48 -31.11 -5.24
CA GLU A 210 -15.63 -31.72 -6.29
C GLU A 210 -14.69 -32.79 -5.70
N GLY A 211 -14.81 -34.03 -6.19
CA GLY A 211 -13.91 -35.13 -5.87
C GLY A 211 -14.34 -36.06 -4.72
N GLN A 212 -15.60 -35.97 -4.24
CA GLN A 212 -16.13 -36.88 -3.22
C GLN A 212 -17.23 -37.81 -3.75
N ASP A 213 -17.19 -39.06 -3.30
CA ASP A 213 -18.12 -40.11 -3.71
C ASP A 213 -19.50 -39.92 -3.03
N ASP A 214 -20.55 -39.87 -3.84
CA ASP A 214 -21.93 -39.59 -3.43
C ASP A 214 -22.58 -40.77 -2.68
N SER A 215 -21.88 -41.91 -2.61
CA SER A 215 -22.34 -43.16 -2.00
C SER A 215 -22.60 -43.08 -0.48
N LEU A 216 -22.07 -42.07 0.21
CA LEU A 216 -22.15 -41.95 1.68
C LEU A 216 -23.23 -40.99 2.20
N GLY A 217 -23.91 -40.22 1.32
CA GLY A 217 -24.96 -39.28 1.76
C GLY A 217 -24.48 -38.22 2.78
N LEU A 218 -23.21 -37.85 2.74
CA LEU A 218 -22.59 -36.97 3.73
C LEU A 218 -23.02 -35.51 3.54
N LEU A 219 -23.43 -34.88 4.63
CA LEU A 219 -23.74 -33.45 4.72
C LEU A 219 -22.56 -32.69 5.31
N TYR A 220 -22.00 -31.77 4.53
CA TYR A 220 -20.95 -30.85 4.95
C TYR A 220 -21.56 -29.51 5.34
N VAL A 221 -21.28 -29.07 6.56
CA VAL A 221 -21.70 -27.76 7.06
C VAL A 221 -20.45 -26.91 7.28
N LYS A 222 -20.40 -25.76 6.61
CA LYS A 222 -19.34 -24.76 6.81
C LYS A 222 -19.94 -23.47 7.33
N ALA A 223 -19.31 -22.90 8.34
CA ALA A 223 -19.58 -21.55 8.79
C ALA A 223 -18.62 -20.56 8.15
N TYR A 224 -19.18 -19.47 7.65
CA TYR A 224 -18.49 -18.30 7.18
C TYR A 224 -18.90 -17.11 8.04
N ALA A 225 -18.04 -16.11 8.08
CA ALA A 225 -18.32 -14.83 8.71
C ALA A 225 -19.46 -14.08 7.99
N ASP A 226 -19.49 -12.75 8.09
CA ASP A 226 -20.50 -11.90 7.49
C ASP A 226 -20.08 -11.44 6.07
N PRO A 227 -20.53 -12.10 4.99
CA PRO A 227 -20.24 -11.67 3.62
C PRO A 227 -20.93 -10.35 3.25
N ALA A 228 -22.02 -9.96 3.93
CA ALA A 228 -22.66 -8.68 3.67
C ALA A 228 -21.77 -7.55 4.20
N LYS A 229 -21.21 -7.71 5.40
CA LYS A 229 -20.21 -6.78 5.92
C LYS A 229 -18.98 -6.66 5.03
N GLU A 230 -18.51 -7.76 4.44
CA GLU A 230 -17.43 -7.74 3.45
C GLU A 230 -17.80 -6.88 2.24
N ALA A 231 -18.98 -7.13 1.63
CA ALA A 231 -19.49 -6.36 0.51
C ALA A 231 -19.62 -4.85 0.84
N TRP A 232 -20.13 -4.53 2.04
CA TRP A 232 -20.26 -3.15 2.51
C TRP A 232 -18.90 -2.47 2.66
N ASN A 233 -17.92 -3.13 3.29
CA ASN A 233 -16.58 -2.60 3.45
C ASN A 233 -15.92 -2.34 2.10
N THR A 234 -16.05 -3.28 1.15
CA THR A 234 -15.59 -3.14 -0.23
C THR A 234 -16.20 -1.91 -0.90
N ALA A 235 -17.52 -1.74 -0.85
CA ALA A 235 -18.18 -0.56 -1.42
C ALA A 235 -17.74 0.75 -0.75
N LYS A 236 -17.55 0.79 0.58
CA LYS A 236 -17.01 1.99 1.26
C LYS A 236 -15.57 2.29 0.86
N MET A 237 -14.74 1.27 0.63
CA MET A 237 -13.37 1.46 0.14
C MET A 237 -13.36 2.05 -1.28
N VAL A 238 -14.18 1.52 -2.19
CA VAL A 238 -14.35 2.07 -3.55
C VAL A 238 -14.86 3.51 -3.48
N SER A 239 -15.86 3.80 -2.64
CA SER A 239 -16.41 5.15 -2.47
C SER A 239 -15.33 6.14 -2.03
N ARG A 240 -14.53 5.79 -1.02
CA ARG A 240 -13.43 6.64 -0.52
C ARG A 240 -12.38 6.88 -1.59
N PHE A 241 -12.01 5.86 -2.34
CA PHE A 241 -11.06 5.98 -3.44
C PHE A 241 -11.57 6.92 -4.54
N LEU A 242 -12.83 6.76 -4.97
CA LEU A 242 -13.40 7.62 -5.99
C LEU A 242 -13.54 9.08 -5.51
N VAL A 243 -13.95 9.29 -4.26
CA VAL A 243 -14.02 10.62 -3.65
C VAL A 243 -12.64 11.27 -3.54
N SER A 244 -11.57 10.52 -3.22
CA SER A 244 -10.21 11.08 -3.15
C SER A 244 -9.69 11.52 -4.53
N LYS A 245 -10.08 10.81 -5.60
CA LYS A 245 -9.65 11.13 -6.98
C LYS A 245 -10.51 12.19 -7.67
N MET A 246 -11.81 12.23 -7.37
CA MET A 246 -12.78 13.04 -8.13
C MET A 246 -13.48 14.10 -7.27
N GLY A 247 -13.23 14.14 -5.97
CA GLY A 247 -13.88 15.05 -5.02
C GLY A 247 -15.32 14.65 -4.67
N ALA A 248 -16.09 15.59 -4.14
CA ALA A 248 -17.44 15.35 -3.61
C ALA A 248 -18.53 15.07 -4.67
N ILE A 249 -18.16 14.86 -5.93
CA ILE A 249 -19.09 14.56 -7.04
C ILE A 249 -19.59 13.11 -6.98
N ILE A 250 -18.92 12.25 -6.20
CA ILE A 250 -19.21 10.82 -6.14
C ILE A 250 -20.15 10.51 -4.97
N ASN A 251 -21.37 10.04 -5.30
CA ASN A 251 -22.27 9.41 -4.34
C ASN A 251 -21.71 8.07 -3.81
N ASP A 252 -22.20 7.63 -2.66
CA ASP A 252 -21.82 6.34 -2.06
C ASP A 252 -22.09 5.18 -3.03
N VAL A 253 -21.10 4.30 -3.17
CA VAL A 253 -21.21 3.05 -3.93
C VAL A 253 -22.17 2.11 -3.21
N THR A 254 -23.13 1.56 -3.95
CA THR A 254 -24.13 0.64 -3.43
C THR A 254 -23.57 -0.79 -3.41
N PRO A 255 -23.44 -1.44 -2.24
CA PRO A 255 -22.98 -2.83 -2.16
C PRO A 255 -24.10 -3.81 -2.52
N ILE A 256 -23.75 -4.80 -3.34
CA ILE A 256 -24.57 -5.95 -3.70
C ILE A 256 -23.80 -7.22 -3.32
N LEU A 257 -24.39 -8.05 -2.47
CA LEU A 257 -23.93 -9.41 -2.22
C LEU A 257 -24.70 -10.37 -3.14
N TYR A 258 -23.97 -11.00 -4.06
CA TYR A 258 -24.52 -11.97 -4.99
C TYR A 258 -24.05 -13.38 -4.63
N PHE A 259 -24.99 -14.24 -4.22
CA PHE A 259 -24.68 -15.63 -3.84
C PHE A 259 -24.47 -16.58 -5.04
N ASN A 260 -24.51 -16.05 -6.27
CA ASN A 260 -24.37 -16.76 -7.55
C ASN A 260 -24.83 -18.22 -7.50
N HIS A 261 -26.04 -18.40 -7.00
CA HIS A 261 -26.57 -19.73 -6.80
C HIS A 261 -27.26 -20.16 -8.07
N GLN A 262 -26.82 -21.26 -8.67
CA GLN A 262 -27.50 -21.80 -9.84
C GLN A 262 -28.86 -22.33 -9.40
N HIS A 263 -29.92 -21.90 -10.08
CA HIS A 263 -31.26 -22.37 -9.78
C HIS A 263 -31.39 -23.81 -10.30
N GLN A 264 -31.13 -24.80 -9.45
CA GLN A 264 -31.62 -26.15 -9.68
C GLN A 264 -32.92 -26.31 -8.91
N ASP A 265 -33.95 -26.90 -9.54
CA ASP A 265 -35.30 -27.14 -8.98
C ASP A 265 -35.31 -28.13 -7.77
N HIS A 266 -34.18 -28.32 -7.10
CA HIS A 266 -34.03 -29.20 -5.96
C HIS A 266 -34.27 -28.44 -4.65
N SER A 267 -35.19 -28.92 -3.81
CA SER A 267 -35.54 -28.33 -2.51
C SER A 267 -34.36 -28.21 -1.53
N SER A 268 -33.25 -28.90 -1.79
CA SER A 268 -32.00 -28.87 -1.03
C SER A 268 -31.10 -27.67 -1.35
N GLU A 269 -31.46 -26.86 -2.33
CA GLU A 269 -30.66 -25.73 -2.83
C GLU A 269 -31.33 -24.37 -2.53
N GLY A 270 -30.57 -23.29 -2.64
CA GLY A 270 -31.06 -21.92 -2.47
C GLY A 270 -30.65 -21.20 -1.17
N VAL A 271 -30.94 -19.90 -1.15
CA VAL A 271 -30.54 -18.96 -0.08
C VAL A 271 -31.72 -18.66 0.83
N ILE A 272 -31.51 -18.78 2.14
CA ILE A 272 -32.40 -18.28 3.19
C ILE A 272 -31.70 -17.06 3.79
N ASP A 273 -32.23 -15.88 3.50
CA ASP A 273 -31.75 -14.63 4.09
C ASP A 273 -32.53 -14.30 5.36
N LEU A 274 -31.83 -14.33 6.50
CA LEU A 274 -32.36 -13.95 7.82
C LEU A 274 -31.84 -12.58 8.27
N SER A 275 -30.98 -11.94 7.47
CA SER A 275 -30.36 -10.66 7.80
C SER A 275 -31.41 -9.56 7.82
N LYS A 276 -31.31 -8.68 8.81
CA LYS A 276 -32.13 -7.47 8.89
C LYS A 276 -31.39 -6.23 8.42
N ASP A 277 -30.12 -6.37 8.05
CA ASP A 277 -29.35 -5.26 7.54
C ASP A 277 -29.90 -4.86 6.16
N SER A 278 -30.14 -3.56 5.98
CA SER A 278 -30.57 -2.98 4.70
C SER A 278 -29.46 -2.20 4.01
N SER A 279 -28.26 -2.14 4.61
CA SER A 279 -27.10 -1.45 4.08
C SER A 279 -26.49 -2.15 2.85
N VAL A 280 -26.84 -3.42 2.63
CA VAL A 280 -26.36 -4.28 1.53
C VAL A 280 -27.54 -4.94 0.86
N ILE A 281 -27.60 -4.82 -0.46
CA ILE A 281 -28.59 -5.54 -1.27
C ILE A 281 -28.12 -6.98 -1.43
N ARG A 282 -28.99 -7.94 -1.15
CA ARG A 282 -28.66 -9.37 -1.21
C ARG A 282 -29.52 -10.05 -2.26
N VAL A 283 -28.87 -10.75 -3.19
CA VAL A 283 -29.53 -11.46 -4.29
C VAL A 283 -28.98 -12.87 -4.41
N GLY A 284 -29.89 -13.84 -4.52
CA GLY A 284 -29.55 -15.26 -4.55
C GLY A 284 -29.16 -15.76 -5.94
N HIS A 285 -29.93 -15.34 -6.95
CA HIS A 285 -29.86 -15.88 -8.30
C HIS A 285 -29.73 -14.78 -9.36
N GLU A 286 -29.24 -15.15 -10.55
CA GLU A 286 -29.00 -14.24 -11.66
C GLU A 286 -30.23 -13.39 -12.03
N LYS A 287 -31.42 -14.01 -12.07
CA LYS A 287 -32.67 -13.30 -12.39
C LYS A 287 -32.98 -12.18 -11.40
N GLU A 288 -32.71 -12.39 -10.11
CA GLU A 288 -32.92 -11.37 -9.07
C GLU A 288 -31.94 -10.21 -9.25
N LEU A 289 -30.68 -10.50 -9.56
CA LEU A 289 -29.68 -9.48 -9.87
C LEU A 289 -30.10 -8.66 -11.10
N PHE A 290 -30.62 -9.31 -12.14
CA PHE A 290 -31.03 -8.63 -13.36
C PHE A 290 -32.23 -7.73 -13.15
N SER A 291 -33.26 -8.22 -12.44
CA SER A 291 -34.43 -7.41 -12.07
C SER A 291 -34.01 -6.22 -11.21
N LEU A 292 -33.13 -6.42 -10.23
CA LEU A 292 -32.61 -5.34 -9.39
C LEU A 292 -31.96 -4.23 -10.22
N LEU A 293 -31.11 -4.60 -11.18
CA LEU A 293 -30.43 -3.64 -12.06
C LEU A 293 -31.41 -2.95 -13.00
N GLU A 294 -32.42 -3.65 -13.51
CA GLU A 294 -33.48 -3.08 -14.36
C GLU A 294 -34.30 -2.03 -13.61
N GLU A 295 -34.65 -2.28 -12.34
CA GLU A 295 -35.34 -1.32 -11.46
C GLU A 295 -34.55 -0.03 -11.25
N GLN A 296 -33.24 -0.01 -11.51
CA GLN A 296 -32.44 1.21 -11.39
C GLN A 296 -32.67 2.19 -12.54
N PHE A 297 -33.27 1.77 -13.66
CA PHE A 297 -33.50 2.64 -14.82
C PHE A 297 -34.58 3.70 -14.58
N ASP A 298 -35.51 3.45 -13.68
CA ASP A 298 -36.58 4.39 -13.33
C ASP A 298 -36.13 5.44 -12.30
N ARG A 299 -34.90 5.35 -11.81
CA ARG A 299 -34.37 6.26 -10.79
C ARG A 299 -33.81 7.55 -11.41
N PRO A 300 -33.75 8.65 -10.64
CA PRO A 300 -33.10 9.87 -11.08
C PRO A 300 -31.63 9.64 -11.44
N MET A 301 -31.20 10.22 -12.57
CA MET A 301 -29.78 10.18 -12.96
C MET A 301 -28.94 11.01 -11.98
N LEU A 302 -27.89 10.39 -11.47
CA LEU A 302 -26.84 10.98 -10.63
C LEU A 302 -25.59 11.34 -11.43
N TYR A 303 -25.34 10.64 -12.53
CA TYR A 303 -24.11 10.75 -13.32
C TYR A 303 -24.43 10.93 -14.80
N SER A 304 -23.71 11.83 -15.46
CA SER A 304 -23.70 11.90 -16.92
C SER A 304 -22.79 10.81 -17.50
N ARG A 305 -22.93 10.52 -18.80
CA ARG A 305 -22.03 9.60 -19.53
C ARG A 305 -20.57 10.00 -19.43
N GLU A 306 -20.30 11.31 -19.40
CA GLU A 306 -18.95 11.84 -19.26
C GLU A 306 -18.41 11.60 -17.85
N ASP A 307 -19.25 11.65 -16.81
CA ASP A 307 -18.86 11.29 -15.45
C ASP A 307 -18.53 9.80 -15.37
N LEU A 308 -19.37 8.92 -15.97
CA LEU A 308 -19.11 7.48 -16.03
C LEU A 308 -17.79 7.15 -16.74
N ARG A 309 -17.49 7.86 -17.84
CA ARG A 309 -16.22 7.72 -18.57
C ARG A 309 -15.03 8.11 -17.70
N LYS A 310 -15.12 9.24 -16.99
CA LYS A 310 -14.06 9.68 -16.06
C LYS A 310 -13.87 8.71 -14.89
N ILE A 311 -14.96 8.18 -14.32
CA ILE A 311 -14.90 7.17 -13.25
C ILE A 311 -14.15 5.94 -13.77
N LYS A 312 -14.55 5.42 -14.95
CA LYS A 312 -13.88 4.29 -15.60
C LYS A 312 -12.39 4.55 -15.81
N GLU A 313 -12.02 5.72 -16.34
CA GLU A 313 -10.61 6.07 -16.61
C GLU A 313 -9.77 6.10 -15.33
N ASN A 314 -10.29 6.67 -14.24
CA ASN A 314 -9.61 6.68 -12.94
C ASN A 314 -9.44 5.26 -12.36
N LEU A 315 -10.41 4.38 -12.59
CA LEU A 315 -10.36 3.00 -12.13
C LEU A 315 -9.47 2.09 -13.00
N GLU A 316 -9.28 2.42 -14.29
CA GLU A 316 -8.37 1.69 -15.18
C GLU A 316 -6.91 2.12 -15.01
N HIS A 317 -6.67 3.38 -14.65
CA HIS A 317 -5.32 3.97 -14.53
C HIS A 317 -4.91 4.20 -13.07
N ILE A 318 -5.27 3.27 -12.19
CA ILE A 318 -4.86 3.34 -10.78
C ILE A 318 -3.32 3.24 -10.69
N HIS A 319 -2.69 4.34 -10.30
CA HIS A 319 -1.25 4.41 -10.03
C HIS A 319 -0.98 3.97 -8.60
N TYR A 320 -0.84 2.67 -8.38
CA TYR A 320 -0.71 2.01 -7.07
C TYR A 320 0.37 2.57 -6.12
N ILE A 321 1.37 3.31 -6.60
CA ILE A 321 2.41 3.95 -5.78
C ILE A 321 2.07 5.41 -5.42
N ARG A 322 1.40 6.15 -6.32
CA ARG A 322 1.07 7.57 -6.11
C ARG A 322 -0.30 7.74 -5.49
N ASP A 323 -1.27 6.99 -6.00
CA ASP A 323 -2.67 7.04 -5.58
C ASP A 323 -2.90 6.43 -4.21
N SER A 324 -1.92 5.66 -3.79
CA SER A 324 -1.83 5.19 -2.44
C SER A 324 -1.44 6.35 -1.49
N ILE A 325 -0.36 7.09 -1.75
CA ILE A 325 0.15 8.13 -0.84
C ILE A 325 -0.82 9.31 -0.64
N GLU A 326 -1.73 9.54 -1.59
CA GLU A 326 -2.71 10.65 -1.58
C GLU A 326 -4.08 10.30 -0.95
N MET A 327 -4.29 9.05 -0.51
CA MET A 327 -5.47 8.62 0.26
C MET A 327 -5.23 8.69 1.76
#